data_AF-A0A920NA14-F1
#
_entry.id   AF-A0A920NA14-F1
#
_cell.length_a   1.000
_cell.length_b   1.000
_cell.length_c   1.000
_cell.angle_alpha   90.00
_cell.angle_beta   90.00
_cell.angle_gamma   90.00
#
_symmetry.space_group_name_H-M   'P 1'
#
loop_
_entity.id
_entity.type
_entity.pdbx_description
1 polymer ?
#
loop_
_entity_poly.entity_id
_entity_poly.type
_entity_poly.pdbx_seq_one_letter_code
_entity_poly.pdbx_strand_id
1 'polypeptide(L)'
;MKDLNGSNDVQNILKDIGVSDQEILNTLDRLSLHLRVQEKVENSLENVTDFLTMETDSFEVTIFDPKSLSREVSKETNTLIRDSDLRTLILREVIAPNIATIDKKELPLNITITNEEMMEISQHVITQKWLYEELEKAVDAIVPYLFGTSQTFSVSVKLDDRVYIFSEKLKDILQNKDIDQPILDQISASAIPMLMQNQNNIPNKIRFSENDAKLLISQSLSEQWIEKTIDDLLTQITDYLVGRSESFDIKMKISPIKQDLLFNLEKSIKQRTHSYLQNIPQCRENTLADTNYTYTNKLPECLPGNPVIKSRIESEIVPRVESIMEPMVAKYHIQSLMKYPSQKQTYDC
;
A
#
# COMPACT_ATOMS: atom_id res chain seq x y z
N MET A 1 26.50 -10.78 6.16
CA MET A 1 26.84 -10.47 7.58
C MET A 1 28.29 -10.03 7.65
N LYS A 2 28.59 -8.84 8.16
CA LYS A 2 29.97 -8.37 8.37
C LYS A 2 30.59 -9.15 9.53
N ASP A 3 31.77 -9.72 9.32
CA ASP A 3 32.56 -10.35 10.38
C ASP A 3 32.91 -9.29 11.45
N LEU A 4 32.31 -9.40 12.63
CA LEU A 4 32.66 -8.61 13.81
C LEU A 4 33.99 -9.13 14.36
N ASN A 5 35.10 -8.60 13.84
CA ASN A 5 36.45 -9.05 14.18
C ASN A 5 37.12 -8.01 15.09
N GLY A 6 36.70 -7.96 16.37
CA GLY A 6 37.44 -7.27 17.42
C GLY A 6 36.60 -6.75 18.59
N SER A 7 37.21 -6.69 19.78
CA SER A 7 36.65 -6.04 20.99
C SER A 7 36.26 -4.57 20.76
N ASN A 8 36.89 -3.90 19.77
CA ASN A 8 36.56 -2.52 19.40
C ASN A 8 35.20 -2.42 18.69
N ASP A 9 34.79 -3.43 17.91
CA ASP A 9 33.53 -3.37 17.16
C ASP A 9 32.32 -3.46 18.11
N VAL A 10 32.41 -4.29 19.15
CA VAL A 10 31.36 -4.40 20.17
C VAL A 10 31.25 -3.12 21.00
N GLN A 11 32.38 -2.52 21.39
CA GLN A 11 32.36 -1.25 22.12
C GLN A 11 31.79 -0.11 21.29
N ASN A 12 32.07 -0.09 19.99
CA ASN A 12 31.50 0.91 19.09
C ASN A 12 29.99 0.73 18.96
N ILE A 13 29.50 -0.50 18.80
CA ILE A 13 28.05 -0.79 18.77
C ILE A 13 27.36 -0.35 20.06
N LEU A 14 27.94 -0.67 21.22
CA LEU A 14 27.35 -0.30 22.52
C LEU A 14 27.26 1.23 22.69
N LYS A 15 28.29 1.95 22.28
CA LYS A 15 28.27 3.42 22.24
C LYS A 15 27.25 3.97 21.25
N ASP A 16 27.13 3.36 20.07
CA ASP A 16 26.20 3.78 19.01
C ASP A 16 24.74 3.59 19.41
N ILE A 17 24.45 2.63 20.30
CA ILE A 17 23.12 2.42 20.90
C ILE A 17 22.96 3.16 22.24
N GLY A 18 23.89 4.05 22.61
CA GLY A 18 23.76 4.87 23.81
C GLY A 18 24.01 4.14 25.14
N VAL A 19 24.50 2.89 25.12
CA VAL A 19 24.83 2.15 26.35
C VAL A 19 26.21 2.57 26.83
N SER A 20 26.26 3.14 28.03
CA SER A 20 27.51 3.62 28.64
C SER A 20 28.32 2.51 29.31
N ASP A 21 29.64 2.70 29.42
CA ASP A 21 30.51 1.81 30.19
C ASP A 21 30.02 1.66 31.65
N GLN A 22 29.45 2.72 32.22
CA GLN A 22 28.89 2.70 33.58
C GLN A 22 27.63 1.84 33.68
N GLU A 23 26.76 1.84 32.67
CA GLU A 23 25.59 0.94 32.64
C GLU A 23 25.98 -0.52 32.52
N ILE A 24 27.04 -0.82 31.75
CA ILE A 24 27.61 -2.17 31.67
C ILE A 24 28.14 -2.60 33.04
N LEU A 25 28.91 -1.73 33.71
CA LEU A 25 29.43 -2.02 35.06
C LEU A 25 28.30 -2.20 36.07
N ASN A 26 27.30 -1.32 36.07
CA ASN A 26 26.12 -1.44 36.93
C ASN A 26 25.37 -2.76 36.68
N THR A 27 25.30 -3.20 35.42
CA THR A 27 24.69 -4.48 35.05
C THR A 27 25.47 -5.67 35.62
N LEU A 28 26.80 -5.66 35.49
CA LEU A 28 27.67 -6.69 36.06
C LEU A 28 27.59 -6.75 37.59
N ASP A 29 27.51 -5.59 38.23
CA ASP A 29 27.34 -5.47 39.68
C ASP A 29 25.98 -6.04 40.15
N ARG A 30 24.89 -5.74 39.42
CA ARG A 30 23.55 -6.29 39.70
C ARG A 30 23.48 -7.81 39.52
N LEU A 31 24.23 -8.37 38.58
CA LEU A 31 24.41 -9.82 38.46
C LEU A 31 25.22 -10.40 39.63
N SER A 32 25.99 -9.56 40.34
CA SER A 32 26.75 -9.91 41.54
C SER A 32 27.61 -11.18 41.35
N LEU A 33 28.15 -11.37 40.14
CA LEU A 33 28.84 -12.59 39.74
C LEU A 33 30.00 -12.92 40.70
N HIS A 34 30.76 -11.90 41.12
CA HIS A 34 31.87 -12.07 42.06
C HIS A 34 31.41 -12.59 43.44
N LEU A 35 30.35 -12.01 44.01
CA LEU A 35 29.83 -12.42 45.32
C LEU A 35 29.31 -13.86 45.29
N ARG A 36 28.67 -14.26 44.18
CA ARG A 36 28.14 -15.62 44.00
C ARG A 36 29.23 -16.67 43.86
N VAL A 37 30.30 -16.36 43.13
CA VAL A 37 31.47 -17.26 43.04
C VAL A 37 32.06 -17.48 44.42
N GLN A 38 32.24 -16.41 45.21
CA GLN A 38 32.78 -16.52 46.56
C GLN A 38 31.88 -17.37 47.46
N GLU A 39 30.58 -17.07 47.52
CA GLU A 39 29.61 -17.82 48.33
C GLU A 39 29.59 -19.31 47.96
N LYS A 40 29.70 -19.66 46.67
CA LYS A 40 29.70 -21.07 46.22
C LYS A 40 31.02 -21.78 46.45
N VAL A 41 32.16 -21.10 46.35
CA VAL A 41 33.44 -21.66 46.78
C VAL A 41 33.43 -21.94 48.29
N GLU A 42 32.92 -21.00 49.08
CA GLU A 42 32.82 -21.16 50.54
C GLU A 42 31.91 -22.33 50.93
N ASN A 43 30.73 -22.45 50.31
CA ASN A 43 29.80 -23.56 50.55
C ASN A 43 30.28 -24.91 50.01
N SER A 44 31.23 -24.93 49.06
CA SER A 44 31.75 -26.18 48.49
C SER A 44 32.91 -26.78 49.31
N LEU A 45 33.47 -26.02 50.26
CA LEU A 45 34.58 -26.48 51.12
C LEU A 45 34.21 -27.71 51.95
N GLU A 46 32.94 -27.86 52.33
CA GLU A 46 32.45 -29.03 53.06
C GLU A 46 32.52 -30.29 52.16
N ASN A 47 31.94 -30.23 50.96
CA ASN A 47 32.01 -31.32 49.98
C ASN A 47 33.45 -31.67 49.56
N VAL A 48 34.34 -30.67 49.48
CA VAL A 48 35.77 -30.89 49.21
C VAL A 48 36.45 -31.63 50.37
N THR A 49 36.07 -31.29 51.61
CA THR A 49 36.61 -31.95 52.81
C THR A 49 36.18 -33.41 52.86
N ASP A 50 34.92 -33.72 52.55
CA ASP A 50 34.38 -35.08 52.51
C ASP A 50 35.08 -35.94 51.43
N PHE A 51 35.41 -35.34 50.28
CA PHE A 51 36.22 -36.00 49.26
C PHE A 51 37.66 -36.26 49.72
N LEU A 52 38.32 -35.27 50.32
CA LEU A 52 39.70 -35.39 50.79
C LEU A 52 39.84 -36.39 51.96
N THR A 53 38.80 -36.54 52.76
CA THR A 53 38.72 -37.54 53.85
C THR A 53 38.32 -38.93 53.36
N MET A 54 38.10 -39.11 52.06
CA MET A 54 37.65 -40.36 51.42
C MET A 54 36.25 -40.81 51.88
N GLU A 55 35.43 -39.89 52.40
CA GLU A 55 34.02 -40.16 52.69
C GLU A 55 33.16 -40.19 51.42
N THR A 56 33.62 -39.50 50.36
CA THR A 56 33.02 -39.55 49.02
C THR A 56 34.09 -39.78 47.94
N ASP A 57 33.73 -40.49 46.87
CA ASP A 57 34.63 -40.80 45.74
C ASP A 57 34.75 -39.64 44.72
N SER A 58 33.87 -38.65 44.80
CA SER A 58 33.87 -37.46 43.95
C SER A 58 32.99 -36.36 44.53
N PHE A 59 33.31 -35.10 44.25
CA PHE A 59 32.42 -33.97 44.53
C PHE A 59 32.16 -33.17 43.25
N GLU A 60 31.02 -32.50 43.19
CA GLU A 60 30.65 -31.56 42.12
C GLU A 60 30.51 -30.16 42.71
N VAL A 61 31.09 -29.16 42.03
CA VAL A 61 30.96 -27.75 42.41
C VAL A 61 30.17 -27.03 41.34
N THR A 62 28.91 -26.73 41.64
CA THR A 62 28.08 -25.87 40.81
C THR A 62 28.29 -24.42 41.24
N ILE A 63 29.16 -23.69 40.52
CA ILE A 63 29.42 -22.27 40.80
C ILE A 63 28.19 -21.40 40.47
N PHE A 64 27.47 -21.74 39.40
CA PHE A 64 26.25 -21.05 38.99
C PHE A 64 25.18 -22.07 38.60
N ASP A 65 23.96 -21.91 39.13
CA ASP A 65 22.78 -22.58 38.55
C ASP A 65 22.48 -21.94 37.19
N PRO A 66 22.62 -22.69 36.07
CA PRO A 66 22.44 -22.13 34.74
C PRO A 66 21.04 -21.54 34.54
N LYS A 67 20.02 -22.10 35.21
CA LYS A 67 18.63 -21.61 35.12
C LYS A 67 18.41 -20.28 35.82
N SER A 68 18.97 -20.09 37.02
CA SER A 68 18.89 -18.80 37.71
C SER A 68 19.70 -17.74 36.97
N LEU A 69 20.93 -18.07 36.59
CA LEU A 69 21.81 -17.12 35.92
C LEU A 69 21.24 -16.71 34.55
N SER A 70 20.69 -17.66 33.78
CA SER A 70 20.01 -17.35 32.52
C SER A 70 18.86 -16.35 32.71
N ARG A 71 18.00 -16.52 33.73
CA ARG A 71 16.88 -15.60 33.99
C ARG A 71 17.34 -14.20 34.35
N GLU A 72 18.38 -14.10 35.17
CA GLU A 72 18.93 -12.81 35.59
C GLU A 72 19.62 -12.08 34.44
N VAL A 73 20.41 -12.80 33.63
CA VAL A 73 21.05 -12.25 32.44
C VAL A 73 20.00 -11.79 31.43
N SER A 74 18.92 -12.54 31.19
CA SER A 74 17.82 -12.09 30.34
C SER A 74 17.22 -10.78 30.85
N LYS A 75 16.92 -10.69 32.15
CA LYS A 75 16.33 -9.50 32.77
C LYS A 75 17.24 -8.27 32.64
N GLU A 76 18.52 -8.42 32.95
CA GLU A 76 19.48 -7.33 32.86
C GLU A 76 19.74 -6.91 31.41
N THR A 77 19.81 -7.87 30.48
CA THR A 77 19.91 -7.59 29.04
C THR A 77 18.70 -6.81 28.54
N ASN A 78 17.48 -7.20 28.95
CA ASN A 78 16.25 -6.49 28.61
C ASN A 78 16.23 -5.07 29.19
N THR A 79 16.80 -4.86 30.39
CA THR A 79 16.98 -3.52 30.97
C THR A 79 17.88 -2.66 30.07
N LEU A 80 19.05 -3.18 29.69
CA LEU A 80 19.96 -2.46 28.78
C LEU A 80 19.32 -2.13 27.44
N ILE A 81 18.54 -3.05 26.86
CA ILE A 81 17.81 -2.82 25.60
C ILE A 81 16.81 -1.68 25.78
N ARG A 82 16.08 -1.63 26.90
CA ARG A 82 15.09 -0.59 27.18
C ARG A 82 15.70 0.79 27.35
N ASP A 83 16.90 0.85 27.90
CA ASP A 83 17.64 2.10 28.15
C ASP A 83 18.45 2.56 26.91
N SER A 84 18.53 1.73 25.87
CA SER A 84 19.30 2.00 24.65
C SER A 84 18.55 2.82 23.59
N ASP A 85 19.31 3.44 22.69
CA ASP A 85 18.85 4.14 21.49
C ASP A 85 18.72 3.22 20.26
N LEU A 86 18.49 1.92 20.47
CA LEU A 86 18.44 0.91 19.40
C LEU A 86 17.45 1.26 18.28
N ARG A 87 16.31 1.87 18.58
CA ARG A 87 15.36 2.31 17.56
C ARG A 87 15.96 3.35 16.63
N THR A 88 16.65 4.35 17.19
CA THR A 88 17.30 5.42 16.41
C THR A 88 18.37 4.82 15.51
N LEU A 89 19.16 3.88 16.03
CA LEU A 89 20.16 3.18 15.24
C LEU A 89 19.53 2.38 14.09
N ILE A 90 18.46 1.61 14.35
CA ILE A 90 17.76 0.84 13.31
C ILE A 90 17.19 1.76 12.23
N LEU A 91 16.54 2.86 12.62
CA LEU A 91 16.01 3.82 11.65
C LEU A 91 17.13 4.43 10.78
N ARG A 92 18.29 4.71 11.37
CA ARG A 92 19.43 5.33 10.67
C ARG A 92 20.22 4.36 9.80
N GLU A 93 20.56 3.19 10.32
CA GLU A 93 21.51 2.25 9.67
C GLU A 93 20.80 1.18 8.85
N VAL A 94 19.56 0.82 9.20
CA VAL A 94 18.81 -0.22 8.50
C VAL A 94 17.76 0.41 7.60
N ILE A 95 16.92 1.31 8.11
CA ILE A 95 15.80 1.83 7.32
C ILE A 95 16.26 2.89 6.31
N ALA A 96 16.94 3.94 6.76
CA ALA A 96 17.29 5.08 5.91
C ALA A 96 18.01 4.67 4.60
N PRO A 97 19.01 3.76 4.62
CA PRO A 97 19.70 3.35 3.39
C PRO A 97 18.78 2.57 2.45
N ASN A 98 17.85 1.79 2.98
CA ASN A 98 16.92 0.97 2.20
C ASN A 98 15.79 1.78 1.56
N ILE A 99 15.48 2.98 2.10
CA ILE A 99 14.45 3.87 1.54
C ILE A 99 15.02 5.05 0.75
N ALA A 100 16.34 5.26 0.72
CA ALA A 100 17.00 6.42 0.10
C ALA A 100 16.77 6.61 -1.42
N THR A 101 16.12 5.64 -2.07
CA THR A 101 15.79 5.67 -3.50
C THR A 101 14.30 5.43 -3.74
N ILE A 102 13.46 5.53 -2.71
CA ILE A 102 12.03 5.29 -2.86
C ILE A 102 11.37 6.36 -3.73
N ASP A 103 11.88 7.59 -3.67
CA ASP A 103 11.49 8.72 -4.51
C ASP A 103 11.76 8.48 -6.01
N LYS A 104 12.67 7.56 -6.34
CA LYS A 104 12.97 7.13 -7.71
C LYS A 104 12.12 5.95 -8.17
N LYS A 105 11.37 5.30 -7.28
CA LYS A 105 10.47 4.21 -7.68
C LYS A 105 9.26 4.81 -8.39
N GLU A 106 9.05 4.39 -9.63
CA GLU A 106 7.84 4.72 -10.37
C GLU A 106 6.65 3.99 -9.73
N LEU A 107 5.78 4.73 -9.06
CA LEU A 107 4.51 4.20 -8.59
C LEU A 107 3.41 4.46 -9.63
N PRO A 108 2.35 3.65 -9.62
CA PRO A 108 1.12 3.88 -10.37
C PRO A 108 0.63 5.31 -10.37
N LEU A 109 -0.03 5.71 -11.45
CA LEU A 109 -0.75 6.98 -11.54
C LEU A 109 0.13 8.20 -11.25
N ASN A 110 1.45 8.07 -11.48
CA ASN A 110 2.45 9.09 -11.19
C ASN A 110 2.45 9.53 -9.71
N ILE A 111 2.00 8.65 -8.81
CA ILE A 111 2.12 8.86 -7.39
C ILE A 111 3.60 8.91 -7.04
N THR A 112 3.99 9.86 -6.21
CA THR A 112 5.35 9.94 -5.67
C THR A 112 5.26 9.86 -4.16
N ILE A 113 6.16 9.08 -3.56
CA ILE A 113 6.37 9.06 -2.12
C ILE A 113 7.82 9.50 -1.89
N THR A 114 8.01 10.54 -1.09
CA THR A 114 9.36 11.04 -0.80
C THR A 114 10.08 10.16 0.22
N ASN A 115 11.40 10.29 0.28
CA ASN A 115 12.21 9.62 1.29
C ASN A 115 11.80 10.04 2.71
N GLU A 116 11.41 11.31 2.90
CA GLU A 116 10.94 11.86 4.17
C GLU A 116 9.58 11.27 4.57
N GLU A 117 8.63 11.17 3.63
CA GLU A 117 7.32 10.54 3.87
C GLU A 117 7.48 9.07 4.28
N MET A 118 8.36 8.32 3.60
CA MET A 118 8.68 6.94 3.97
C MET A 118 9.40 6.83 5.32
N MET A 119 10.24 7.79 5.66
CA MET A 119 10.88 7.84 6.97
C MET A 119 9.86 8.10 8.08
N GLU A 120 8.91 9.01 7.85
CA GLU A 120 7.81 9.27 8.77
C GLU A 120 6.95 8.01 8.99
N ILE A 121 6.57 7.32 7.90
CA ILE A 121 5.86 6.04 7.99
C ILE A 121 6.69 5.04 8.82
N SER A 122 7.98 4.90 8.53
CA SER A 122 8.85 3.94 9.21
C SER A 122 8.97 4.23 10.71
N GLN A 123 9.08 5.51 11.09
CA GLN A 123 9.08 5.94 12.49
C GLN A 123 7.78 5.61 13.21
N HIS A 124 6.65 5.67 12.50
CA HIS A 124 5.34 5.34 13.04
C HIS A 124 5.14 3.82 13.18
N VAL A 125 5.58 3.05 12.19
CA VAL A 125 5.48 1.58 12.17
C VAL A 125 6.38 0.95 13.23
N ILE A 126 7.64 1.39 13.29
CA ILE A 126 8.67 0.90 14.21
C ILE A 126 8.62 1.73 15.49
N THR A 127 7.61 1.48 16.32
CA THR A 127 7.53 2.11 17.64
C THR A 127 8.60 1.54 18.59
N GLN A 128 9.04 2.34 19.57
CA GLN A 128 10.00 1.87 20.58
C GLN A 128 9.49 0.61 21.28
N LYS A 129 8.21 0.66 21.71
CA LYS A 129 7.56 -0.42 22.43
C LYS A 129 7.60 -1.73 21.65
N TRP A 130 7.20 -1.71 20.38
CA TRP A 130 7.21 -2.90 19.55
C TRP A 130 8.61 -3.48 19.35
N LEU A 131 9.57 -2.61 19.04
CA LEU A 131 10.95 -3.04 18.84
C LEU A 131 11.47 -3.74 20.09
N TYR A 132 11.20 -3.18 21.26
CA TYR A 132 11.59 -3.77 22.54
C TYR A 132 10.90 -5.10 22.79
N GLU A 133 9.59 -5.22 22.56
CA GLU A 133 8.88 -6.50 22.71
C GLU A 133 9.44 -7.61 21.79
N GLU A 134 9.85 -7.28 20.57
CA GLU A 134 10.48 -8.26 19.66
C GLU A 134 11.91 -8.61 20.10
N LEU A 135 12.68 -7.63 20.60
CA LEU A 135 14.03 -7.85 21.12
C LEU A 135 14.01 -8.68 22.42
N GLU A 136 13.07 -8.42 23.33
CA GLU A 136 12.90 -9.20 24.56
C GLU A 136 12.62 -10.68 24.26
N LYS A 137 11.74 -10.96 23.28
CA LYS A 137 11.50 -12.33 22.81
C LYS A 137 12.77 -12.97 22.27
N ALA A 138 13.61 -12.22 21.56
CA ALA A 138 14.88 -12.72 21.07
C ALA A 138 15.84 -13.03 22.22
N VAL A 139 15.95 -12.16 23.22
CA VAL A 139 16.75 -12.38 24.44
C VAL A 139 16.26 -13.62 25.19
N ASP A 140 14.96 -13.75 25.40
CA ASP A 140 14.33 -14.88 26.09
C ASP A 140 14.50 -16.21 25.32
N ALA A 141 14.76 -16.17 24.02
CA ALA A 141 15.11 -17.34 23.23
C ALA A 141 16.62 -17.65 23.27
N ILE A 142 17.47 -16.63 23.10
CA ILE A 142 18.92 -16.78 22.94
C ILE A 142 19.60 -17.10 24.27
N VAL A 143 19.28 -16.38 25.34
CA VAL A 143 19.99 -16.51 26.62
C VAL A 143 19.86 -17.92 27.20
N PRO A 144 18.67 -18.55 27.27
CA PRO A 144 18.56 -19.93 27.75
C PRO A 144 19.41 -20.93 26.97
N TYR A 145 19.54 -20.73 25.65
CA TYR A 145 20.39 -21.55 24.80
C TYR A 145 21.87 -21.35 25.10
N LEU A 146 22.34 -20.11 25.27
CA LEU A 146 23.74 -19.82 25.63
C LEU A 146 24.14 -20.45 26.97
N PHE A 147 23.22 -20.52 27.93
CA PHE A 147 23.43 -21.15 29.23
C PHE A 147 23.13 -22.66 29.25
N GLY A 148 22.82 -23.28 28.10
CA GLY A 148 22.55 -24.72 28.01
C GLY A 148 21.25 -25.18 28.68
N THR A 149 20.38 -24.23 29.06
CA THR A 149 19.06 -24.52 29.65
C THR A 149 17.99 -24.76 28.59
N SER A 150 18.29 -24.43 27.33
CA SER A 150 17.56 -24.85 26.13
C SER A 150 18.53 -25.45 25.12
N GLN A 151 18.09 -26.49 24.40
CA GLN A 151 18.89 -27.16 23.37
C GLN A 151 18.86 -26.42 22.02
N THR A 152 17.82 -25.61 21.79
CA THR A 152 17.64 -24.82 20.57
C THR A 152 17.06 -23.45 20.90
N PHE A 153 17.15 -22.52 19.96
CA PHE A 153 16.44 -21.25 20.01
C PHE A 153 15.86 -20.91 18.65
N SER A 154 14.82 -20.08 18.63
CA SER A 154 14.24 -19.53 17.41
C SER A 154 13.89 -18.07 17.65
N VAL A 155 14.28 -17.21 16.73
CA VAL A 155 13.91 -15.79 16.74
C VAL A 155 13.03 -15.55 15.52
N SER A 156 11.80 -15.09 15.77
CA SER A 156 10.86 -14.72 14.73
C SER A 156 10.37 -13.31 14.99
N VAL A 157 10.48 -12.43 13.99
CA VAL A 157 9.93 -11.07 14.06
C VAL A 157 8.59 -11.06 13.35
N LYS A 158 7.52 -10.67 14.05
CA LYS A 158 6.18 -10.60 13.45
C LYS A 158 5.93 -9.22 12.85
N LEU A 159 5.71 -9.18 11.53
CA LEU A 159 5.49 -7.95 10.77
C LEU A 159 4.04 -7.75 10.29
N ASP A 160 3.15 -8.73 10.47
CA ASP A 160 1.78 -8.65 9.90
C ASP A 160 1.01 -7.40 10.38
N ASP A 161 0.98 -7.16 11.69
CA ASP A 161 0.35 -5.96 12.26
C ASP A 161 1.07 -4.67 11.84
N ARG A 162 2.39 -4.76 11.57
CA ARG A 162 3.21 -3.63 11.09
C ARG A 162 2.87 -3.25 9.66
N VAL A 163 2.53 -4.23 8.82
CA VAL A 163 2.06 -3.99 7.44
C VAL A 163 0.71 -3.28 7.45
N TYR A 164 -0.19 -3.64 8.38
CA TYR A 164 -1.46 -2.93 8.53
C TYR A 164 -1.24 -1.45 8.92
N ILE A 165 -0.42 -1.19 9.95
CA ILE A 165 -0.08 0.18 10.39
C ILE A 165 0.60 0.97 9.26
N PHE A 166 1.50 0.32 8.51
CA PHE A 166 2.13 0.89 7.33
C PHE A 166 1.11 1.32 6.29
N SER A 167 0.14 0.44 5.98
CA SER A 167 -0.90 0.69 4.98
C SER A 167 -1.79 1.87 5.36
N GLU A 168 -2.22 1.95 6.62
CA GLU A 168 -3.03 3.05 7.14
C GLU A 168 -2.27 4.39 7.07
N LYS A 169 -1.01 4.41 7.49
CA LYS A 169 -0.22 5.65 7.43
C LYS A 169 0.10 6.08 5.99
N LEU A 170 0.29 5.11 5.10
CA LEU A 170 0.43 5.36 3.67
C LEU A 170 -0.88 5.92 3.08
N LYS A 171 -2.04 5.41 3.50
CA LYS A 171 -3.36 5.95 3.13
C LYS A 171 -3.48 7.41 3.51
N ASP A 172 -3.11 7.79 4.74
CA ASP A 172 -3.14 9.19 5.18
C ASP A 172 -2.28 10.10 4.27
N ILE A 173 -1.08 9.64 3.90
CA ILE A 173 -0.19 10.40 3.01
C ILE A 173 -0.80 10.53 1.60
N LEU A 174 -1.39 9.46 1.08
CA LEU A 174 -1.97 9.46 -0.27
C LEU A 174 -3.31 10.19 -0.36
N GLN A 175 -4.11 10.23 0.71
CA GLN A 175 -5.32 11.06 0.79
C GLN A 175 -5.00 12.56 0.74
N ASN A 176 -3.82 12.96 1.21
CA ASN A 176 -3.34 14.34 1.09
C ASN A 176 -2.81 14.66 -0.32
N LYS A 177 -2.73 13.67 -1.21
CA LYS A 177 -2.36 13.86 -2.62
C LYS A 177 -3.65 13.85 -3.45
N ASP A 178 -3.75 14.77 -4.41
CA ASP A 178 -4.85 14.79 -5.38
C ASP A 178 -4.70 13.61 -6.37
N ILE A 179 -5.20 12.45 -5.96
CA ILE A 179 -5.13 11.19 -6.72
C ILE A 179 -6.38 10.96 -7.61
N ASP A 180 -7.41 11.78 -7.44
CA ASP A 180 -8.64 11.70 -8.23
C ASP A 180 -8.38 12.03 -9.70
N GLN A 181 -7.60 13.08 -9.95
CA GLN A 181 -7.28 13.52 -11.31
C GLN A 181 -6.45 12.48 -12.09
N PRO A 182 -5.38 11.88 -11.53
CA PRO A 182 -4.70 10.74 -12.14
C PRO A 182 -5.60 9.53 -12.44
N ILE A 183 -6.53 9.19 -11.52
CA ILE A 183 -7.51 8.11 -11.75
C ILE A 183 -8.41 8.46 -12.95
N LEU A 184 -8.94 9.69 -12.99
CA LEU A 184 -9.79 10.17 -14.09
C LEU A 184 -9.04 10.16 -15.42
N ASP A 185 -7.80 10.64 -15.46
CA ASP A 185 -6.99 10.69 -16.67
C ASP A 185 -6.69 9.27 -17.17
N GLN A 186 -6.42 8.33 -16.25
CA GLN A 186 -6.19 6.93 -16.59
C GLN A 186 -7.42 6.24 -17.21
N ILE A 187 -8.60 6.47 -16.63
CA ILE A 187 -9.87 5.95 -17.17
C ILE A 187 -10.16 6.61 -18.51
N SER A 188 -9.95 7.92 -18.61
CA SER A 188 -10.19 8.72 -19.82
C SER A 188 -9.33 8.25 -20.98
N ALA A 189 -8.04 8.01 -20.75
CA ALA A 189 -7.12 7.49 -21.77
C ALA A 189 -7.59 6.15 -22.37
N SER A 190 -8.28 5.34 -21.57
CA SER A 190 -8.82 4.05 -22.01
C SER A 190 -10.20 4.18 -22.68
N ALA A 191 -11.08 5.01 -22.11
CA ALA A 191 -12.49 5.07 -22.50
C ALA A 191 -12.76 6.03 -23.67
N ILE A 192 -12.04 7.15 -23.77
CA ILE A 192 -12.28 8.16 -24.82
C ILE A 192 -12.09 7.59 -26.23
N PRO A 193 -11.02 6.85 -26.57
CA PRO A 193 -10.86 6.29 -27.91
C PRO A 193 -12.03 5.40 -28.32
N MET A 194 -12.57 4.61 -27.37
CA MET A 194 -13.72 3.74 -27.61
C MET A 194 -15.00 4.55 -27.83
N LEU A 195 -15.24 5.59 -27.02
CA LEU A 195 -16.37 6.49 -27.18
C LEU A 195 -16.31 7.21 -28.54
N MET A 196 -15.13 7.71 -28.93
CA MET A 196 -14.89 8.38 -30.21
C MET A 196 -15.09 7.44 -31.41
N GLN A 197 -14.64 6.19 -31.33
CA GLN A 197 -14.83 5.22 -32.40
C GLN A 197 -16.31 4.85 -32.59
N ASN A 198 -17.03 4.69 -31.48
CA ASN A 198 -18.41 4.24 -31.51
C ASN A 198 -19.34 5.33 -32.08
N GLN A 199 -19.09 6.62 -31.81
CA GLN A 199 -19.98 7.72 -32.24
C GLN A 199 -20.14 7.90 -33.76
N ASN A 200 -19.43 7.12 -34.58
CA ASN A 200 -19.65 7.08 -36.02
C ASN A 200 -21.10 6.72 -36.41
N ASN A 201 -21.81 5.99 -35.56
CA ASN A 201 -23.22 5.67 -35.77
C ASN A 201 -24.15 6.85 -35.44
N ILE A 202 -23.68 7.85 -34.69
CA ILE A 202 -24.46 9.03 -34.29
C ILE A 202 -24.47 10.05 -35.44
N PRO A 203 -25.63 10.67 -35.74
CA PRO A 203 -25.71 11.77 -36.70
C PRO A 203 -24.73 12.90 -36.38
N ASN A 204 -24.00 13.38 -37.39
CA ASN A 204 -22.89 14.33 -37.23
C ASN A 204 -23.23 15.58 -36.40
N LYS A 205 -24.48 16.06 -36.47
CA LYS A 205 -24.93 17.29 -35.81
C LYS A 205 -25.11 17.15 -34.29
N ILE A 206 -25.15 15.93 -33.76
CA ILE A 206 -25.35 15.64 -32.33
C ILE A 206 -24.22 14.78 -31.75
N ARG A 207 -23.13 14.62 -32.50
CA ARG A 207 -21.89 14.01 -32.02
C ARG A 207 -21.30 14.80 -30.87
N PHE A 208 -20.40 14.16 -30.13
CA PHE A 208 -19.76 14.73 -28.96
C PHE A 208 -18.24 14.77 -29.16
N SER A 209 -17.61 15.78 -28.56
CA SER A 209 -16.16 16.00 -28.59
C SER A 209 -15.44 15.13 -27.55
N GLU A 210 -14.12 15.11 -27.58
CA GLU A 210 -13.31 14.47 -26.52
C GLU A 210 -13.54 15.13 -25.15
N ASN A 211 -13.72 16.45 -25.10
CA ASN A 211 -14.03 17.16 -23.86
C ASN A 211 -15.40 16.75 -23.30
N ASP A 212 -16.39 16.55 -24.17
CA ASP A 212 -17.69 16.02 -23.77
C ASP A 212 -17.57 14.60 -23.22
N ALA A 213 -16.71 13.77 -23.83
CA ALA A 213 -16.44 12.41 -23.36
C ALA A 213 -15.76 12.40 -21.98
N LYS A 214 -14.77 13.29 -21.75
CA LYS A 214 -14.13 13.44 -20.44
C LYS A 214 -15.13 13.84 -19.36
N LEU A 215 -16.05 14.77 -19.68
CA LEU A 215 -17.11 15.18 -18.77
C LEU A 215 -18.08 14.04 -18.46
N LEU A 216 -18.49 13.27 -19.48
CA LEU A 216 -19.35 12.09 -19.30
C LEU A 216 -18.71 11.05 -18.39
N ILE A 217 -17.42 10.76 -18.58
CA ILE A 217 -16.67 9.84 -17.73
C ILE A 217 -16.64 10.36 -16.30
N SER A 218 -16.23 11.61 -16.09
CA SER A 218 -16.17 12.23 -14.77
C SER A 218 -17.52 12.18 -14.03
N GLN A 219 -18.63 12.48 -14.72
CA GLN A 219 -19.99 12.40 -14.15
C GLN A 219 -20.45 10.98 -13.79
N SER A 220 -19.73 9.97 -14.27
CA SER A 220 -20.04 8.55 -14.05
C SER A 220 -19.19 7.93 -12.94
N LEU A 221 -18.24 8.68 -12.39
CA LEU A 221 -17.43 8.25 -11.26
C LEU A 221 -18.13 8.66 -9.97
N SER A 222 -18.88 7.75 -9.36
CA SER A 222 -19.44 7.98 -8.03
C SER A 222 -18.33 8.10 -6.98
N GLU A 223 -18.51 8.93 -5.97
CA GLU A 223 -17.59 9.08 -4.83
C GLU A 223 -17.23 7.72 -4.20
N GLN A 224 -18.23 6.87 -3.94
CA GLN A 224 -18.03 5.51 -3.39
C GLN A 224 -17.13 4.63 -4.27
N TRP A 225 -17.22 4.78 -5.59
CA TRP A 225 -16.37 4.02 -6.52
C TRP A 225 -14.93 4.53 -6.49
N ILE A 226 -14.74 5.85 -6.38
CA ILE A 226 -13.41 6.48 -6.27
C ILE A 226 -12.73 6.02 -4.98
N GLU A 227 -13.42 6.14 -3.84
CA GLU A 227 -12.91 5.69 -2.53
C GLU A 227 -12.48 4.22 -2.56
N LYS A 228 -13.33 3.34 -3.11
CA LYS A 228 -13.01 1.92 -3.23
C LYS A 228 -11.81 1.67 -4.14
N THR A 229 -11.68 2.44 -5.22
CA THR A 229 -10.55 2.33 -6.15
C THR A 229 -9.26 2.76 -5.47
N ILE A 230 -9.30 3.82 -4.66
CA ILE A 230 -8.17 4.27 -3.85
C ILE A 230 -7.76 3.17 -2.85
N ASP A 231 -8.71 2.56 -2.14
CA ASP A 231 -8.43 1.45 -1.20
C ASP A 231 -7.82 0.22 -1.90
N ASP A 232 -8.36 -0.16 -3.07
CA ASP A 232 -7.81 -1.27 -3.88
C ASP A 232 -6.38 -0.94 -4.35
N LEU A 233 -6.11 0.31 -4.77
CA LEU A 233 -4.79 0.77 -5.17
C LEU A 233 -3.80 0.79 -4.00
N LEU A 234 -4.23 1.28 -2.83
CA LEU A 234 -3.43 1.31 -1.61
C LEU A 234 -2.99 -0.09 -1.17
N THR A 235 -3.88 -1.07 -1.28
CA THR A 235 -3.56 -2.47 -0.98
C THR A 235 -2.46 -2.97 -1.92
N GLN A 236 -2.59 -2.72 -3.21
CA GLN A 236 -1.59 -3.12 -4.22
C GLN A 236 -0.24 -2.41 -4.01
N ILE A 237 -0.24 -1.13 -3.65
CA ILE A 237 0.99 -0.37 -3.37
C ILE A 237 1.65 -0.91 -2.11
N THR A 238 0.85 -1.18 -1.07
CA THR A 238 1.33 -1.77 0.18
C THR A 238 2.02 -3.10 -0.10
N ASP A 239 1.36 -4.02 -0.80
CA ASP A 239 1.93 -5.34 -1.11
C ASP A 239 3.23 -5.25 -1.92
N TYR A 240 3.33 -4.30 -2.85
CA TYR A 240 4.58 -4.04 -3.58
C TYR A 240 5.69 -3.49 -2.69
N LEU A 241 5.40 -2.47 -1.88
CA LEU A 241 6.40 -1.82 -1.02
C LEU A 241 6.93 -2.76 0.07
N VAL A 242 6.10 -3.67 0.57
CA VAL A 242 6.51 -4.68 1.58
C VAL A 242 7.04 -5.98 0.94
N GLY A 243 7.16 -6.04 -0.38
CA GLY A 243 7.77 -7.17 -1.10
C GLY A 243 6.91 -8.42 -1.22
N ARG A 244 5.59 -8.33 -0.98
CA ARG A 244 4.63 -9.42 -1.25
C ARG A 244 4.34 -9.59 -2.74
N SER A 245 4.61 -8.56 -3.54
CA SER A 245 4.50 -8.60 -4.99
C SER A 245 5.78 -8.06 -5.65
N GLU A 246 6.30 -8.79 -6.63
CA GLU A 246 7.48 -8.37 -7.42
C GLU A 246 7.12 -7.33 -8.50
N SER A 247 5.85 -7.25 -8.90
CA SER A 247 5.36 -6.35 -9.94
C SER A 247 4.07 -5.65 -9.51
N PHE A 248 3.79 -4.52 -10.13
CA PHE A 248 2.54 -3.80 -9.92
C PHE A 248 1.59 -4.00 -11.11
N ASP A 249 0.44 -4.65 -10.90
CA ASP A 249 -0.62 -4.78 -11.89
C ASP A 249 -1.83 -3.93 -11.44
N ILE A 250 -1.98 -2.67 -11.92
CA ILE A 250 -3.16 -1.86 -11.57
C ILE A 250 -4.42 -2.56 -12.09
N LYS A 251 -5.23 -3.06 -11.17
CA LYS A 251 -6.55 -3.62 -11.47
C LYS A 251 -7.64 -2.69 -10.95
N MET A 252 -8.21 -1.88 -11.83
CA MET A 252 -9.38 -1.07 -11.52
C MET A 252 -10.65 -1.75 -12.02
N LYS A 253 -11.61 -1.98 -11.11
CA LYS A 253 -12.92 -2.54 -11.45
C LYS A 253 -13.82 -1.46 -12.02
N ILE A 254 -13.84 -1.34 -13.35
CA ILE A 254 -14.67 -0.35 -14.06
C ILE A 254 -16.09 -0.82 -14.41
N SER A 255 -16.43 -2.07 -14.09
CA SER A 255 -17.78 -2.60 -14.32
C SER A 255 -18.91 -1.78 -13.68
N PRO A 256 -18.77 -1.22 -12.46
CA PRO A 256 -19.80 -0.35 -11.88
C PRO A 256 -19.98 0.94 -12.67
N ILE A 257 -18.88 1.61 -13.04
CA ILE A 257 -18.91 2.86 -13.84
C ILE A 257 -19.58 2.65 -15.19
N LYS A 258 -19.47 1.45 -15.78
CA LYS A 258 -20.06 1.17 -17.08
C LYS A 258 -21.55 1.53 -17.12
N GLN A 259 -22.31 1.19 -16.09
CA GLN A 259 -23.75 1.44 -16.07
C GLN A 259 -24.04 2.95 -16.03
N ASP A 260 -23.34 3.68 -15.17
CA ASP A 260 -23.49 5.13 -15.03
C ASP A 260 -23.02 5.87 -16.29
N LEU A 261 -21.93 5.42 -16.90
CA LEU A 261 -21.42 5.97 -18.16
C LEU A 261 -22.41 5.81 -19.30
N LEU A 262 -23.07 4.65 -19.38
CA LEU A 262 -24.11 4.40 -20.38
C LEU A 262 -25.33 5.28 -20.14
N PHE A 263 -25.80 5.37 -18.89
CA PHE A 263 -26.91 6.22 -18.51
C PHE A 263 -26.64 7.71 -18.83
N ASN A 264 -25.46 8.20 -18.48
CA ASN A 264 -25.05 9.58 -18.74
C ASN A 264 -24.87 9.86 -20.23
N LEU A 265 -24.33 8.90 -20.99
CA LEU A 265 -24.22 9.00 -22.45
C LEU A 265 -25.60 9.10 -23.10
N GLU A 266 -26.55 8.25 -22.70
CA GLU A 266 -27.92 8.27 -23.22
C GLU A 266 -28.60 9.61 -22.97
N LYS A 267 -28.51 10.08 -21.71
CA LYS A 267 -29.03 11.38 -21.30
C LYS A 267 -28.44 12.53 -22.12
N SER A 268 -27.11 12.52 -22.36
CA SER A 268 -26.42 13.55 -23.13
C SER A 268 -26.84 13.58 -24.60
N ILE A 269 -26.97 12.42 -25.25
CA ILE A 269 -27.41 12.34 -26.64
C ILE A 269 -28.87 12.79 -26.79
N LYS A 270 -29.74 12.42 -25.84
CA LYS A 270 -31.13 12.91 -25.81
C LYS A 270 -31.19 14.43 -25.71
N GLN A 271 -30.41 15.01 -24.81
CA GLN A 271 -30.33 16.46 -24.63
C GLN A 271 -29.80 17.16 -25.89
N ARG A 272 -28.76 16.62 -26.54
CA ARG A 272 -28.21 17.15 -27.81
C ARG A 272 -29.23 17.07 -28.94
N THR A 273 -29.95 15.97 -29.04
CA THR A 273 -31.01 15.78 -30.04
C THR A 273 -32.12 16.80 -29.84
N HIS A 274 -32.60 16.96 -28.61
CA HIS A 274 -33.62 17.96 -28.30
C HIS A 274 -33.14 19.38 -28.59
N SER A 275 -31.92 19.74 -28.14
CA SER A 275 -31.32 21.04 -28.39
C SER A 275 -31.16 21.33 -29.90
N TYR A 276 -30.73 20.34 -30.68
CA TYR A 276 -30.66 20.47 -32.13
C TYR A 276 -32.03 20.77 -32.74
N LEU A 277 -33.06 19.98 -32.39
CA LEU A 277 -34.41 20.14 -32.93
C LEU A 277 -35.07 21.46 -32.52
N GLN A 278 -34.75 22.02 -31.34
CA GLN A 278 -35.26 23.34 -30.95
C GLN A 278 -34.64 24.51 -31.73
N ASN A 279 -33.41 24.33 -32.24
CA ASN A 279 -32.63 25.41 -32.85
C ASN A 279 -32.58 25.35 -34.39
N ILE A 280 -33.18 24.35 -35.03
CA ILE A 280 -33.19 24.26 -36.49
C ILE A 280 -34.26 25.17 -37.12
N PRO A 281 -33.97 25.76 -38.31
CA PRO A 281 -34.84 26.74 -38.94
C PRO A 281 -36.19 26.16 -39.39
N GLN A 282 -37.17 27.03 -39.58
CA GLN A 282 -38.41 26.65 -40.26
C GLN A 282 -38.16 26.36 -41.74
N CYS A 283 -38.77 25.30 -42.27
CA CYS A 283 -38.68 24.99 -43.70
C CYS A 283 -39.32 26.10 -44.54
N ARG A 284 -38.70 26.47 -45.67
CA ARG A 284 -39.29 27.42 -46.63
C ARG A 284 -40.57 26.83 -47.23
N GLU A 285 -41.54 27.68 -47.52
CA GLU A 285 -42.75 27.27 -48.25
C GLU A 285 -42.34 26.64 -49.60
N ASN A 286 -42.86 25.45 -49.89
CA ASN A 286 -42.54 24.56 -51.02
C ASN A 286 -41.32 23.65 -50.87
N THR A 287 -40.57 23.69 -49.76
CA THR A 287 -39.64 22.60 -49.44
C THR A 287 -40.49 21.44 -48.92
N LEU A 288 -40.61 20.34 -49.68
CA LEU A 288 -41.09 19.08 -49.13
C LEU A 288 -40.20 18.76 -47.93
N ALA A 289 -40.73 18.87 -46.71
CA ALA A 289 -40.06 18.31 -45.55
C ALA A 289 -39.84 16.83 -45.91
N ASP A 290 -38.59 16.40 -45.94
CA ASP A 290 -38.25 15.02 -46.25
C ASP A 290 -38.75 14.17 -45.08
N THR A 291 -40.05 13.82 -45.09
CA THR A 291 -40.71 13.09 -44.00
C THR A 291 -40.16 11.67 -43.87
N ASN A 292 -39.22 11.28 -44.74
CA ASN A 292 -38.50 10.01 -44.75
C ASN A 292 -37.23 10.06 -43.89
N TYR A 293 -37.30 10.70 -42.72
CA TYR A 293 -36.28 10.61 -41.65
C TYR A 293 -36.12 9.16 -41.11
N THR A 294 -37.01 8.26 -41.50
CA THR A 294 -37.11 6.86 -41.10
C THR A 294 -35.97 5.96 -41.60
N TYR A 295 -35.19 6.36 -42.63
CA TYR A 295 -34.24 5.45 -43.30
C TYR A 295 -32.78 5.89 -43.31
N THR A 296 -32.43 7.08 -42.82
CA THR A 296 -31.04 7.57 -42.87
C THR A 296 -30.57 7.99 -41.49
N ASN A 297 -29.27 7.81 -41.17
CA ASN A 297 -28.62 8.38 -39.97
C ASN A 297 -28.50 9.93 -40.05
N LYS A 298 -29.47 10.59 -40.70
CA LYS A 298 -29.51 12.03 -40.93
C LYS A 298 -30.60 12.65 -40.09
N LEU A 299 -30.27 13.79 -39.51
CA LEU A 299 -31.23 14.64 -38.80
C LEU A 299 -31.86 15.65 -39.78
N PRO A 300 -33.08 16.11 -39.51
CA PRO A 300 -33.75 17.14 -40.30
C PRO A 300 -32.96 18.45 -40.33
N GLU A 301 -32.78 19.04 -41.51
CA GLU A 301 -32.14 20.36 -41.63
C GLU A 301 -33.09 21.53 -41.31
N CYS A 302 -34.41 21.29 -41.34
CA CYS A 302 -35.45 22.25 -41.00
C CYS A 302 -36.68 21.55 -40.43
N LEU A 303 -37.53 22.27 -39.69
CA LEU A 303 -38.83 21.77 -39.22
C LEU A 303 -40.00 22.53 -39.87
N PRO A 304 -41.14 21.85 -40.12
CA PRO A 304 -42.34 22.53 -40.57
C PRO A 304 -42.84 23.51 -39.49
N GLY A 305 -43.39 24.65 -39.92
CA GLY A 305 -43.92 25.66 -39.00
C GLY A 305 -45.15 25.20 -38.19
N ASN A 306 -45.77 24.07 -38.56
CA ASN A 306 -46.92 23.50 -37.86
C ASN A 306 -46.48 22.83 -36.53
N PRO A 307 -46.95 23.30 -35.36
CA PRO A 307 -46.54 22.77 -34.05
C PRO A 307 -46.86 21.29 -33.82
N VAL A 308 -47.97 20.79 -34.39
CA VAL A 308 -48.39 19.39 -34.25
C VAL A 308 -47.45 18.48 -35.04
N ILE A 309 -47.09 18.87 -36.25
CA ILE A 309 -46.15 18.12 -37.09
C ILE A 309 -44.74 18.19 -36.48
N LYS A 310 -44.34 19.36 -35.96
CA LYS A 310 -43.08 19.54 -35.23
C LYS A 310 -42.97 18.56 -34.05
N SER A 311 -43.98 18.52 -33.18
CA SER A 311 -43.99 17.63 -32.01
C SER A 311 -43.97 16.15 -32.40
N ARG A 312 -44.66 15.77 -33.47
CA ARG A 312 -44.62 14.40 -33.99
C ARG A 312 -43.23 14.00 -34.49
N ILE A 313 -42.57 14.86 -35.28
CA ILE A 313 -41.21 14.62 -35.77
C ILE A 313 -40.22 14.48 -34.60
N GLU A 314 -40.33 15.35 -33.58
CA GLU A 314 -39.52 15.25 -32.37
C GLU A 314 -39.72 13.91 -31.64
N SER A 315 -40.97 13.44 -31.53
CA SER A 315 -41.31 12.16 -30.87
C SER A 315 -40.85 10.92 -31.63
N GLU A 316 -40.60 11.02 -32.94
CA GLU A 316 -40.11 9.90 -33.77
C GLU A 316 -38.56 9.87 -33.83
N ILE A 317 -37.91 11.05 -33.86
CA ILE A 317 -36.44 11.15 -33.97
C ILE A 317 -35.74 10.77 -32.67
N VAL A 318 -36.24 11.24 -31.52
CA VAL A 318 -35.55 11.02 -30.23
C VAL A 318 -35.40 9.52 -29.90
N PRO A 319 -36.46 8.69 -29.94
CA PRO A 319 -36.32 7.25 -29.69
C PRO A 319 -35.47 6.52 -30.74
N ARG A 320 -35.45 7.02 -31.98
CA ARG A 320 -34.63 6.44 -33.05
C ARG A 320 -33.14 6.65 -32.79
N VAL A 321 -32.75 7.88 -32.43
CA VAL A 321 -31.38 8.19 -32.04
C VAL A 321 -30.98 7.38 -30.81
N GLU A 322 -31.90 7.20 -29.85
CA GLU A 322 -31.70 6.31 -28.69
C GLU A 322 -31.42 4.85 -29.14
N SER A 323 -32.20 4.31 -30.08
CA SER A 323 -32.01 2.92 -30.59
C SER A 323 -30.68 2.68 -31.32
N ILE A 324 -30.08 3.73 -31.90
CA ILE A 324 -28.76 3.65 -32.54
C ILE A 324 -27.64 3.42 -31.51
N MET A 325 -27.91 3.68 -30.23
CA MET A 325 -26.94 3.52 -29.15
C MET A 325 -26.95 2.12 -28.52
N GLU A 326 -28.02 1.33 -28.64
CA GLU A 326 -28.07 -0.04 -28.11
C GLU A 326 -26.90 -0.95 -28.54
N PRO A 327 -26.37 -0.87 -29.78
CA PRO A 327 -25.19 -1.65 -30.18
C PRO A 327 -23.88 -1.16 -29.55
N MET A 328 -23.79 0.13 -29.18
CA MET A 328 -22.65 0.67 -28.44
C MET A 328 -22.62 0.11 -27.02
N VAL A 329 -23.80 -0.02 -26.40
CA VAL A 329 -24.02 -0.57 -25.05
C VAL A 329 -23.47 -2.00 -24.92
N ALA A 330 -23.64 -2.83 -25.97
CA ALA A 330 -23.19 -4.22 -25.98
C ALA A 330 -21.66 -4.40 -26.15
N LYS A 331 -20.97 -3.45 -26.81
CA LYS A 331 -19.53 -3.56 -27.14
C LYS A 331 -18.56 -3.05 -26.08
N TYR A 332 -19.05 -2.42 -25.00
CA TYR A 332 -18.20 -2.01 -23.89
C TYR A 332 -17.77 -3.22 -23.04
N HIS A 333 -16.78 -3.98 -23.53
CA HIS A 333 -15.88 -4.79 -22.70
C HIS A 333 -14.61 -3.96 -22.51
N ILE A 334 -14.64 -3.03 -21.57
CA ILE A 334 -13.40 -2.39 -21.13
C ILE A 334 -12.82 -3.30 -20.04
N GLN A 335 -11.71 -3.95 -20.36
CA GLN A 335 -10.83 -4.56 -19.37
C GLN A 335 -9.62 -3.63 -19.25
N SER A 336 -9.58 -2.80 -18.22
CA SER A 336 -8.37 -2.04 -17.90
C SER A 336 -7.47 -2.94 -17.05
N LEU A 337 -6.45 -3.50 -17.68
CA LEU A 337 -5.33 -4.17 -17.03
C LEU A 337 -4.08 -3.46 -17.54
N MET A 338 -3.44 -2.65 -16.69
CA MET A 338 -2.12 -2.14 -17.00
C MET A 338 -1.09 -2.80 -16.10
N LYS A 339 -0.10 -3.41 -16.74
CA LYS A 339 1.06 -4.00 -16.08
C LYS A 339 2.18 -2.98 -16.07
N TYR A 340 2.67 -2.65 -14.88
CA TYR A 340 3.91 -1.89 -14.74
C TYR A 340 5.05 -2.90 -14.51
N PRO A 341 6.07 -2.92 -15.37
CA PRO A 341 7.19 -3.83 -15.21
C PRO A 341 7.99 -3.51 -13.95
N SER A 342 8.46 -4.54 -13.25
CA SER A 342 9.39 -4.42 -12.12
C SER A 342 10.70 -3.78 -12.58
N GLN A 343 11.19 -2.74 -11.91
CA GLN A 343 12.62 -2.49 -11.88
C GLN A 343 13.22 -3.52 -10.91
N LYS A 344 13.83 -4.59 -11.45
CA LYS A 344 14.49 -5.64 -10.66
C LYS A 344 15.47 -5.00 -9.67
N GLN A 345 15.14 -5.03 -8.37
CA GLN A 345 16.15 -4.95 -7.32
C GLN A 345 16.74 -6.36 -7.18
N THR A 346 17.93 -6.54 -7.74
CA THR A 346 18.83 -7.59 -7.27
C THR A 346 19.24 -7.23 -5.85
N TYR A 347 18.57 -7.83 -4.88
CA TYR A 347 19.06 -7.89 -3.52
C TYR A 347 20.16 -8.96 -3.50
N ASP A 348 21.42 -8.54 -3.58
CA ASP A 348 22.53 -9.40 -3.14
C ASP A 348 22.47 -9.41 -1.60
N CYS A 349 21.99 -10.52 -1.04
CA CYS A 349 22.01 -10.79 0.41
C CYS A 349 23.40 -11.19 0.91
#